data_AF-A6LN11-F1
#
_entry.id   AF-A6LN11-F1
#
_cell.length_a   1.000
_cell.length_b   1.000
_cell.length_c   1.000
_cell.angle_alpha   90.00
_cell.angle_beta   90.00
_cell.angle_gamma   90.00
#
_symmetry.space_group_name_H-M   'P 1'
#
loop_
_entity.id
_entity.type
_entity.pdbx_description
1 polymer ?
#
loop_
_entity_poly.entity_id
_entity_poly.type
_entity_poly.pdbx_seq_one_letter_code
_entity_poly.pdbx_strand_id
1 'polypeptide(L)'
;MRAIIIVDGNYLYKSCMNEWKKAPKYDFCFQNIIKFYSKVINTEMHLIRVRFHDSPPCEGGDNNFRTKKEKVLNKLRSIQRIDVVLGRCRKIGNTFSQKGVDVNMALDIVRYANDIDTIIIISGDSDLVPAFDEARNRGAEIVLLLSPHHFNSTGSADESIKKLIVASDFYFTFDDKMMFNTSKNYTP
;
A
#
# COMPACT_ATOMS: atom_id res chain seq x y z
N MET A 1 10.70 -13.52 10.82
CA MET A 1 10.20 -13.49 9.43
C MET A 1 10.61 -12.19 8.74
N ARG A 2 10.98 -12.25 7.47
CA ARG A 2 11.29 -11.11 6.60
C ARG A 2 10.01 -10.66 5.93
N ALA A 3 9.75 -9.36 5.93
CA ALA A 3 8.57 -8.79 5.29
C ALA A 3 8.92 -7.63 4.37
N ILE A 4 8.11 -7.46 3.33
CA ILE A 4 8.06 -6.24 2.54
C ILE A 4 6.64 -5.65 2.58
N ILE A 5 6.53 -4.36 2.28
CA ILE A 5 5.24 -3.70 2.09
C ILE A 5 5.18 -3.16 0.66
N ILE A 6 4.18 -3.58 -0.11
CA ILE A 6 3.83 -3.04 -1.42
C ILE A 6 2.69 -2.04 -1.23
N VAL A 7 2.86 -0.80 -1.67
CA VAL A 7 1.90 0.29 -1.41
C VAL A 7 1.45 0.89 -2.74
N ASP A 8 0.14 0.94 -2.99
CA ASP A 8 -0.45 1.91 -3.91
C ASP A 8 -0.57 3.25 -3.17
N GLY A 9 0.28 4.21 -3.55
CA GLY A 9 0.37 5.52 -2.92
C GLY A 9 -0.90 6.36 -3.10
N ASN A 10 -1.55 6.27 -4.25
CA ASN A 10 -2.77 7.02 -4.53
C ASN A 10 -3.94 6.43 -3.73
N TYR A 11 -4.05 5.10 -3.68
CA TYR A 11 -5.02 4.40 -2.86
C TYR A 11 -4.87 4.76 -1.38
N LEU A 12 -3.67 4.61 -0.82
CA LEU A 12 -3.40 4.90 0.59
C LEU A 12 -3.69 6.37 0.93
N TYR A 13 -3.21 7.31 0.10
CA TYR A 13 -3.46 8.74 0.32
C TYR A 13 -4.95 9.07 0.30
N LYS A 14 -5.68 8.63 -0.73
CA LYS A 14 -7.12 8.90 -0.85
C LYS A 14 -7.92 8.26 0.28
N SER A 15 -7.57 7.03 0.66
CA SER A 15 -8.20 6.34 1.79
C SER A 15 -8.07 7.15 3.08
N CYS A 16 -6.85 7.55 3.45
CA CYS A 16 -6.65 8.36 4.65
C CYS A 16 -7.31 9.75 4.60
N MET A 17 -7.36 10.38 3.42
CA MET A 17 -8.07 11.63 3.23
C MET A 17 -9.60 11.48 3.30
N ASN A 18 -10.14 10.36 2.85
CA ASN A 18 -11.57 10.08 2.93
C ASN A 18 -11.99 9.86 4.38
N GLU A 19 -11.28 8.98 5.08
CA GLU A 19 -11.57 8.57 6.47
C GLU A 19 -11.29 9.67 7.49
N TRP A 20 -10.10 10.27 7.44
CA TRP A 20 -9.59 11.11 8.53
C TRP A 20 -9.21 12.53 8.11
N LYS A 21 -9.39 12.88 6.83
CA LYS A 21 -8.99 14.19 6.25
C LYS A 21 -7.51 14.52 6.50
N LYS A 22 -6.66 13.48 6.61
CA LYS A 22 -5.24 13.60 6.97
C LYS A 22 -4.39 12.72 6.06
N ALA A 23 -3.23 13.24 5.64
CA ALA A 23 -2.24 12.47 4.92
C ALA A 23 -1.52 11.48 5.85
N PRO A 24 -1.20 10.25 5.39
CA PRO A 24 -0.50 9.27 6.21
C PRO A 24 0.85 9.78 6.72
N LYS A 25 1.26 9.36 7.91
CA LYS A 25 2.59 9.67 8.46
C LYS A 25 3.59 8.60 8.01
N TYR A 26 4.06 8.75 6.77
CA TYR A 26 4.97 7.81 6.10
C TYR A 26 6.27 7.49 6.88
N ASP A 27 6.69 8.37 7.79
CA ASP A 27 7.91 8.18 8.59
C ASP A 27 7.81 6.97 9.55
N PHE A 28 6.61 6.54 9.92
CA PHE A 28 6.44 5.45 10.89
C PHE A 28 5.20 4.55 10.65
N CYS A 29 4.22 4.94 9.84
CA CYS A 29 3.01 4.12 9.66
C CYS A 29 3.32 2.69 9.19
N PHE A 30 4.31 2.53 8.33
CA PHE A 30 4.78 1.22 7.86
C PHE A 30 5.39 0.36 8.99
N GLN A 31 6.05 0.99 9.96
CA GLN A 31 6.56 0.27 11.14
C GLN A 31 5.43 -0.12 12.09
N ASN A 32 4.39 0.70 12.21
CA ASN A 32 3.21 0.35 13.00
C ASN A 32 2.47 -0.84 12.38
N ILE A 33 2.34 -0.90 11.05
CA ILE A 33 1.79 -2.04 10.32
C ILE A 33 2.57 -3.33 10.64
N ILE A 34 3.91 -3.28 10.58
CA ILE A 34 4.75 -4.45 10.88
C ILE A 34 4.59 -4.88 12.33
N LYS A 35 4.57 -3.93 13.27
CA LYS A 35 4.35 -4.23 14.70
C LYS A 35 2.98 -4.84 14.96
N PHE A 36 1.95 -4.35 14.28
CA PHE A 36 0.60 -4.90 14.38
C PHE A 36 0.60 -6.36 13.92
N TYR A 37 1.03 -6.62 12.69
CA TYR A 37 0.95 -7.97 12.14
C TYR A 37 1.87 -8.95 12.89
N SER A 38 3.09 -8.51 13.26
CA SER A 38 4.00 -9.28 14.13
C SER A 38 3.36 -9.73 15.44
N LYS A 39 2.49 -8.91 16.04
CA LYS A 39 1.72 -9.27 17.24
C LYS A 39 0.61 -10.26 16.93
N VAL A 40 -0.11 -10.07 15.82
CA VAL A 40 -1.19 -10.98 15.40
C VAL A 40 -0.67 -12.41 15.24
N ILE A 41 0.48 -12.59 14.58
CA ILE A 41 1.09 -13.90 14.35
C ILE A 41 2.05 -14.35 15.46
N ASN A 42 2.18 -13.56 16.53
CA ASN A 42 3.10 -13.80 17.65
C ASN A 42 4.53 -14.17 17.21
N THR A 43 5.05 -13.49 16.19
CA THR A 43 6.36 -13.80 15.58
C THR A 43 7.09 -12.51 15.25
N GLU A 44 8.39 -12.45 15.52
CA GLU A 44 9.20 -11.27 15.18
C GLU A 44 9.31 -11.09 13.66
N MET A 45 9.05 -9.86 13.20
CA MET A 45 9.09 -9.49 11.79
C MET A 45 10.09 -8.38 11.53
N HIS A 46 10.89 -8.54 10.48
CA HIS A 46 11.87 -7.55 10.02
C HIS A 46 11.44 -6.95 8.69
N LEU A 47 11.17 -5.65 8.69
CA LEU A 47 10.86 -4.90 7.48
C LEU A 47 12.12 -4.73 6.60
N ILE A 48 12.15 -5.43 5.46
CA ILE A 48 13.24 -5.34 4.50
C ILE A 48 13.12 -4.08 3.66
N ARG A 49 11.94 -3.84 3.08
CA ARG A 49 11.67 -2.74 2.15
C ARG A 49 10.19 -2.35 2.13
N VAL A 50 9.93 -1.09 1.84
CA VAL A 50 8.63 -0.58 1.39
C VAL A 50 8.78 -0.18 -0.07
N ARG A 51 7.95 -0.74 -0.94
CA ARG A 51 7.88 -0.40 -2.36
C ARG A 51 6.66 0.50 -2.58
N PHE A 52 6.90 1.80 -2.59
CA PHE A 52 5.87 2.81 -2.69
C PHE A 52 5.61 3.16 -4.16
N HIS A 53 4.46 2.74 -4.69
CA HIS A 53 4.12 2.90 -6.09
C HIS A 53 3.20 4.10 -6.30
N ASP A 54 3.56 4.98 -7.23
CA ASP A 54 2.73 6.14 -7.59
C ASP A 54 3.07 6.60 -9.03
N SER A 55 2.35 7.59 -9.54
CA SER A 55 2.74 8.34 -10.74
C SER A 55 3.60 9.55 -10.39
N PRO A 56 4.49 9.99 -11.30
CA PRO A 56 5.08 11.31 -11.19
C PRO A 56 3.98 12.40 -11.25
N PRO A 57 4.26 13.63 -10.80
CA PRO A 57 3.42 14.77 -11.09
C PRO A 57 3.18 14.89 -12.60
N CYS A 58 1.93 15.09 -12.98
CA CYS A 58 1.55 15.17 -14.38
C CYS A 58 1.98 16.51 -14.99
N GLU A 59 2.72 16.46 -16.09
CA GLU A 59 3.07 17.66 -16.84
C GLU A 59 1.81 18.35 -17.38
N GLY A 60 1.78 19.69 -17.29
CA GLY A 60 0.63 20.50 -17.68
C GLY A 60 -0.55 20.45 -16.69
N GLY A 61 -0.42 19.76 -15.56
CA GLY A 61 -1.37 19.82 -14.45
C GLY A 61 -1.17 21.05 -13.56
N ASP A 62 -2.06 21.21 -12.58
CA ASP A 62 -2.01 22.30 -11.59
C ASP A 62 -0.65 22.38 -10.87
N ASN A 63 -0.03 23.55 -10.90
CA ASN A 63 1.33 23.75 -10.37
C ASN A 63 1.41 23.51 -8.85
N ASN A 64 0.35 23.86 -8.10
CA ASN A 64 0.32 23.65 -6.66
C ASN A 64 0.25 22.16 -6.32
N PHE A 65 -0.62 21.41 -7.01
CA PHE A 65 -0.71 19.96 -6.88
C PHE A 65 0.61 19.29 -7.22
N ARG A 66 1.23 19.66 -8.35
CA ARG A 66 2.52 19.13 -8.78
C ARG A 66 3.59 19.35 -7.73
N THR A 67 3.74 20.57 -7.25
CA THR A 67 4.73 20.95 -6.21
C THR A 67 4.50 20.17 -4.91
N LYS A 68 3.24 20.02 -4.47
CA LYS A 68 2.91 19.22 -3.28
C LYS A 68 3.27 17.74 -3.47
N LYS A 69 2.95 17.17 -4.64
CA LYS A 69 3.27 15.78 -4.96
C LYS A 69 4.78 15.56 -4.98
N GLU A 70 5.55 16.45 -5.61
CA GLU A 70 7.02 16.39 -5.61
C GLU A 70 7.60 16.42 -4.19
N LYS A 71 7.11 17.31 -3.33
CA LYS A 71 7.53 17.37 -1.92
C LYS A 71 7.28 16.05 -1.19
N VAL A 72 6.13 15.42 -1.39
CA VAL A 72 5.81 14.13 -0.78
C VAL A 72 6.72 13.02 -1.31
N LEU A 73 6.92 12.93 -2.62
CA LEU A 73 7.79 11.92 -3.23
C LEU A 73 9.25 12.09 -2.79
N ASN A 74 9.74 13.33 -2.70
CA ASN A 74 11.10 13.60 -2.22
C ASN A 74 11.26 13.24 -0.74
N LYS A 75 10.26 13.52 0.08
CA LYS A 75 10.24 13.07 1.48
C LYS A 75 10.30 11.54 1.56
N LEU A 76 9.46 10.83 0.80
CA LEU A 76 9.45 9.37 0.77
C LEU A 76 10.82 8.79 0.40
N ARG A 77 11.48 9.35 -0.63
CA ARG A 77 12.83 8.95 -1.05
C ARG A 77 13.90 9.13 0.02
N SER A 78 13.73 10.09 0.94
CA SER A 78 14.67 10.31 2.03
C SER A 78 14.50 9.36 3.22
N ILE A 79 13.38 8.63 3.30
CA ILE A 79 13.12 7.70 4.40
C ILE A 79 13.82 6.38 4.10
N GLN A 80 14.61 5.89 5.06
CA GLN A 80 15.33 4.63 4.90
C GLN A 80 14.35 3.47 4.62
N ARG A 81 14.76 2.56 3.73
CA ARG A 81 14.00 1.36 3.32
C ARG A 81 12.75 1.63 2.48
N ILE A 82 12.43 2.88 2.14
CA ILE A 82 11.37 3.20 1.18
C ILE A 82 12.00 3.40 -0.21
N ASP A 83 11.61 2.56 -1.16
CA ASP A 83 11.88 2.78 -2.57
C ASP A 83 10.62 3.32 -3.24
N VAL A 84 10.72 4.48 -3.87
CA VAL A 84 9.63 5.06 -4.67
C VAL A 84 9.71 4.53 -6.10
N VAL A 85 8.67 3.83 -6.52
CA VAL A 85 8.53 3.24 -7.85
C VAL A 85 7.51 4.05 -8.63
N LEU A 86 7.99 4.77 -9.65
CA LEU A 86 7.12 5.63 -10.45
C LEU A 86 6.66 4.93 -11.72
N GLY A 87 5.35 4.93 -11.94
CA GLY A 87 4.78 4.69 -13.25
C GLY A 87 4.94 5.92 -14.15
N ARG A 88 3.93 6.19 -14.98
CA ARG A 88 3.87 7.38 -15.83
C ARG A 88 2.61 8.16 -15.54
N CYS A 89 2.66 9.47 -15.69
CA CYS A 89 1.45 10.26 -15.85
C CYS A 89 1.35 10.76 -17.30
N ARG A 90 0.17 10.63 -17.90
CA ARG A 90 -0.14 11.16 -19.23
C ARG A 90 -1.40 12.00 -19.19
N LYS A 91 -1.42 13.07 -19.98
CA LYS A 91 -2.64 13.82 -20.28
C LYS A 91 -3.41 13.10 -21.39
N ILE A 92 -4.67 12.75 -21.13
CA ILE A 92 -5.60 12.15 -22.09
C ILE A 92 -6.80 13.09 -22.19
N GLY A 93 -6.88 13.83 -23.31
CA GLY A 93 -7.83 14.94 -23.46
C GLY A 93 -7.64 15.98 -22.36
N ASN A 94 -8.68 16.22 -21.58
CA ASN A 94 -8.67 17.15 -20.44
C ASN A 94 -8.40 16.48 -19.08
N THR A 95 -8.09 15.18 -19.07
CA THR A 95 -7.85 14.42 -17.85
C THR A 95 -6.42 13.94 -17.75
N PHE A 96 -5.95 13.68 -16.53
CA PHE A 96 -4.65 13.07 -16.27
C PHE A 96 -4.85 11.63 -15.85
N SER A 97 -4.07 10.72 -16.45
CA SER A 97 -4.16 9.30 -16.21
C SER A 97 -2.80 8.74 -15.80
N GLN A 98 -2.82 8.00 -14.69
CA GLN A 98 -1.72 7.17 -14.22
C GLN A 98 -1.63 5.90 -15.08
N LYS A 99 -0.43 5.53 -15.51
CA LYS A 99 -0.19 4.34 -16.33
C LYS A 99 1.00 3.55 -15.81
N GLY A 100 0.83 2.22 -15.73
CA GLY A 100 1.89 1.28 -15.40
C GLY A 100 2.23 1.16 -13.91
N VAL A 101 1.44 1.78 -13.02
CA VAL A 101 1.63 1.60 -11.58
C VAL A 101 1.23 0.18 -11.18
N ASP A 102 0.05 -0.27 -11.62
CA ASP A 102 -0.49 -1.60 -11.30
C ASP A 102 0.42 -2.71 -11.85
N VAL A 103 0.96 -2.51 -13.06
CA VAL A 103 1.98 -3.39 -13.66
C VAL A 103 3.25 -3.45 -12.81
N ASN A 104 3.77 -2.31 -12.36
CA ASN A 104 4.97 -2.29 -11.52
C ASN A 104 4.72 -2.97 -10.17
N MET A 105 3.54 -2.78 -9.58
CA MET A 105 3.15 -3.44 -8.34
C MET A 105 3.09 -4.95 -8.51
N ALA A 106 2.41 -5.45 -9.56
CA ALA A 106 2.33 -6.88 -9.86
C ALA A 106 3.72 -7.49 -10.04
N LEU A 107 4.62 -6.81 -10.77
CA LEU A 107 6.00 -7.25 -10.96
C LEU A 107 6.78 -7.31 -9.65
N ASP A 108 6.62 -6.32 -8.76
CA ASP A 108 7.31 -6.32 -7.47
C ASP A 108 6.77 -7.40 -6.53
N ILE A 109 5.45 -7.63 -6.48
CA ILE A 109 4.84 -8.73 -5.70
C ILE A 109 5.48 -10.06 -6.10
N VAL A 110 5.51 -10.37 -7.39
CA VAL A 110 6.06 -11.63 -7.92
C VAL A 110 7.58 -11.71 -7.75
N ARG A 111 8.29 -10.58 -7.89
CA ARG A 111 9.76 -10.52 -7.74
C ARG A 111 10.20 -10.92 -6.35
N TYR A 112 9.53 -10.40 -5.31
CA TYR A 112 9.95 -10.62 -3.94
C TYR A 112 9.46 -11.93 -3.33
N ALA A 113 8.51 -12.61 -3.97
CA ALA A 113 7.88 -13.81 -3.44
C ALA A 113 8.84 -14.98 -3.16
N ASN A 114 10.00 -15.04 -3.82
CA ASN A 114 10.99 -16.10 -3.56
C ASN A 114 11.94 -15.80 -2.39
N ASP A 115 12.05 -14.53 -1.96
CA ASP A 115 13.10 -14.07 -1.04
C ASP A 115 12.56 -13.57 0.32
N ILE A 116 11.23 -13.54 0.46
CA ILE A 116 10.51 -12.90 1.55
C ILE A 116 9.41 -13.83 2.05
N ASP A 117 9.22 -13.89 3.37
CA ASP A 117 8.22 -14.73 4.00
C ASP A 117 6.81 -14.14 3.86
N THR A 118 6.67 -12.82 4.04
CA THR A 118 5.38 -12.11 4.01
C THR A 118 5.42 -10.87 3.11
N ILE A 119 4.45 -10.75 2.22
CA ILE A 119 4.19 -9.54 1.42
C ILE A 119 2.92 -8.88 1.92
N ILE A 120 3.06 -7.71 2.54
CA ILE A 120 1.93 -6.88 2.96
C ILE A 120 1.56 -5.93 1.82
N ILE A 121 0.30 -5.94 1.40
CA ILE A 121 -0.17 -5.17 0.23
C ILE A 121 -1.21 -4.16 0.69
N ILE A 122 -0.97 -2.88 0.37
CA ILE A 122 -1.92 -1.79 0.62
C ILE A 122 -2.49 -1.35 -0.73
N SER A 123 -3.61 -1.94 -1.13
CA SER A 123 -4.31 -1.64 -2.38
C SER A 123 -5.75 -2.12 -2.33
N GLY A 124 -6.62 -1.47 -3.08
CA GLY A 124 -8.00 -1.91 -3.36
C GLY A 124 -8.20 -2.37 -4.81
N ASP A 125 -7.12 -2.58 -5.57
CA ASP A 125 -7.20 -2.95 -7.00
C ASP A 125 -7.20 -4.47 -7.20
N SER A 126 -8.35 -5.01 -7.61
CA SER A 126 -8.54 -6.44 -7.86
C SER A 126 -7.77 -6.98 -9.07
N ASP A 127 -7.24 -6.11 -9.93
CA ASP A 127 -6.41 -6.54 -11.07
C ASP A 127 -5.06 -7.12 -10.61
N LEU A 128 -4.71 -6.96 -9.32
CA LEU A 128 -3.52 -7.55 -8.70
C LEU A 128 -3.69 -9.01 -8.26
N VAL A 129 -4.91 -9.56 -8.27
CA VAL A 129 -5.18 -10.95 -7.83
C VAL A 129 -4.25 -11.98 -8.50
N PRO A 130 -4.00 -11.95 -9.82
CA PRO A 130 -3.07 -12.90 -10.44
C PRO A 130 -1.64 -12.83 -9.87
N ALA A 131 -1.20 -11.65 -9.41
CA ALA A 131 0.10 -11.49 -8.77
C ALA A 131 0.11 -12.06 -7.34
N PHE A 132 -1.02 -12.00 -6.63
CA PHE A 132 -1.18 -12.61 -5.30
C PHE A 132 -1.06 -14.12 -5.43
N ASP A 133 -1.80 -14.71 -6.36
CA ASP A 133 -1.79 -16.16 -6.62
C ASP A 133 -0.37 -16.65 -6.96
N GLU A 134 0.32 -15.94 -7.85
CA GLU A 134 1.70 -16.29 -8.23
C GLU A 134 2.68 -16.17 -7.05
N ALA A 135 2.53 -15.16 -6.20
CA ALA A 135 3.38 -15.02 -5.02
C ALA A 135 3.13 -16.12 -3.98
N ARG A 136 1.87 -16.53 -3.79
CA ARG A 136 1.50 -17.65 -2.91
C ARG A 136 2.02 -18.98 -3.44
N ASN A 137 1.94 -19.20 -4.76
CA ASN A 137 2.51 -20.38 -5.40
C ASN A 137 4.03 -20.50 -5.19
N ARG A 138 4.71 -19.37 -4.94
CA ARG A 138 6.14 -19.29 -4.63
C ARG A 138 6.45 -19.38 -3.13
N GLY A 139 5.43 -19.49 -2.29
CA GLY A 139 5.55 -19.70 -0.85
C GLY A 139 5.50 -18.42 -0.01
N ALA A 140 5.25 -17.25 -0.60
CA ALA A 140 5.07 -16.02 0.16
C ALA A 140 3.63 -15.89 0.69
N GLU A 141 3.50 -15.50 1.95
CA GLU A 141 2.23 -15.17 2.57
C GLU A 141 1.75 -13.79 2.13
N ILE A 142 0.49 -13.69 1.71
CA ILE A 142 -0.13 -12.43 1.29
C ILE A 142 -1.03 -11.86 2.40
N VAL A 143 -0.65 -10.68 2.88
CA VAL A 143 -1.42 -9.91 3.87
C VAL A 143 -1.97 -8.66 3.21
N LEU A 144 -3.29 -8.59 3.07
CA LEU A 144 -3.97 -7.45 2.47
C LEU A 144 -4.38 -6.43 3.53
N LEU A 145 -4.04 -5.16 3.30
CA LEU A 145 -4.50 -4.03 4.12
C LEU A 145 -5.43 -3.12 3.33
N LEU A 146 -6.67 -3.01 3.80
CA LEU A 146 -7.75 -2.25 3.18
C LEU A 146 -8.16 -1.03 4.01
N SER A 147 -8.74 -0.04 3.33
CA SER A 147 -9.43 1.05 4.01
C SER A 147 -10.77 0.58 4.59
N PRO A 148 -11.18 1.09 5.76
CA PRO A 148 -12.51 0.80 6.34
C PRO A 148 -13.68 1.13 5.40
N HIS A 149 -13.59 2.16 4.55
CA HIS A 149 -14.66 2.58 3.64
C HIS A 149 -15.10 1.53 2.62
N HIS A 150 -14.31 0.48 2.40
CA HIS A 150 -14.71 -0.62 1.52
C HIS A 150 -15.82 -1.49 2.13
N PHE A 151 -16.07 -1.35 3.43
CA PHE A 151 -17.06 -2.13 4.14
C PHE A 151 -18.24 -1.24 4.51
N ASN A 152 -19.44 -1.69 4.13
CA ASN A 152 -20.67 -1.03 4.52
C ASN A 152 -21.01 -1.29 6.00
N SER A 153 -22.13 -0.76 6.49
CA SER A 153 -22.57 -0.92 7.88
C SER A 153 -22.82 -2.37 8.31
N THR A 154 -23.01 -3.29 7.35
CA THR A 154 -23.15 -4.73 7.62
C THR A 154 -21.84 -5.50 7.46
N GLY A 155 -20.73 -4.80 7.18
CA GLY A 155 -19.42 -5.40 6.96
C GLY A 155 -19.24 -6.04 5.58
N SER A 156 -20.15 -5.84 4.64
CA SER A 156 -20.01 -6.33 3.26
C SER A 156 -19.18 -5.36 2.43
N ALA A 157 -18.30 -5.92 1.59
CA ALA A 157 -17.56 -5.21 0.57
C ALA A 157 -18.14 -5.45 -0.83
N ASP A 158 -17.69 -4.68 -1.82
CA ASP A 158 -18.00 -4.94 -3.23
C ASP A 158 -17.26 -6.18 -3.77
N GLU A 159 -17.65 -6.64 -4.96
CA GLU A 159 -17.10 -7.85 -5.58
C GLU A 159 -15.60 -7.75 -5.88
N SER A 160 -15.08 -6.56 -6.19
CA SER A 160 -13.66 -6.37 -6.46
C SER A 160 -12.84 -6.58 -5.19
N ILE A 161 -13.30 -6.01 -4.07
CA ILE A 161 -12.66 -6.20 -2.77
C ILE A 161 -12.78 -7.64 -2.28
N LYS A 162 -13.93 -8.29 -2.49
CA LYS A 162 -14.10 -9.71 -2.15
C LYS A 162 -13.09 -10.61 -2.86
N LYS A 163 -12.82 -10.36 -4.16
CA LYS A 163 -11.79 -11.11 -4.90
C LYS A 163 -10.42 -10.98 -4.26
N LEU A 164 -10.04 -9.78 -3.83
CA LEU A 164 -8.78 -9.55 -3.14
C LEU A 164 -8.71 -10.30 -1.80
N ILE A 165 -9.78 -10.24 -1.01
CA ILE A 165 -9.87 -10.95 0.27
C ILE A 165 -9.70 -12.46 0.08
N VAL A 166 -10.39 -13.05 -0.91
CA VAL A 166 -10.29 -14.48 -1.23
C VAL A 166 -8.88 -14.87 -1.71
N ALA A 167 -8.21 -13.98 -2.45
CA ALA A 167 -6.86 -14.23 -2.94
C ALA A 167 -5.77 -14.10 -1.86
N SER A 168 -6.02 -13.32 -0.79
CA SER A 168 -5.08 -13.12 0.33
C SER A 168 -5.16 -14.23 1.38
N ASP A 169 -4.04 -14.50 2.09
CA ASP A 169 -4.03 -15.41 3.24
C ASP A 169 -4.64 -14.75 4.48
N PHE A 170 -4.35 -13.45 4.67
CA PHE A 170 -4.93 -12.62 5.71
C PHE A 170 -5.36 -11.27 5.15
N TYR A 171 -6.41 -10.68 5.72
CA TYR A 171 -6.78 -9.30 5.44
C TYR A 171 -7.11 -8.54 6.74
N PHE A 172 -6.77 -7.26 6.76
CA PHE A 172 -7.14 -6.36 7.85
C PHE A 172 -7.51 -4.98 7.30
N THR A 173 -8.27 -4.22 8.08
CA THR A 173 -8.43 -2.79 7.83
C THR A 173 -7.39 -1.99 8.59
N PHE A 174 -6.76 -1.00 7.97
CA PHE A 174 -5.92 -0.06 8.72
C PHE A 174 -6.76 1.00 9.43
N ASP A 175 -6.28 1.47 10.57
CA ASP A 175 -6.95 2.48 11.40
C ASP A 175 -6.11 3.77 11.56
N ASP A 176 -6.64 4.72 12.32
CA ASP A 176 -5.99 6.00 12.60
C ASP A 176 -4.69 5.82 13.41
N LYS A 177 -4.63 4.84 14.31
CA LYS A 177 -3.44 4.54 15.11
C LYS A 177 -2.29 4.05 14.22
N MET A 178 -2.57 3.11 13.31
CA MET A 178 -1.58 2.65 12.33
C MET A 178 -1.06 3.80 11.48
N MET A 179 -1.96 4.68 11.02
CA MET A 179 -1.63 5.73 10.05
C MET A 179 -0.98 6.98 10.65
N PHE A 180 -1.29 7.32 11.91
CA PHE A 180 -0.94 8.63 12.47
C PHE A 180 -0.32 8.61 13.87
N ASN A 181 -0.43 7.53 14.65
CA ASN A 181 0.06 7.53 16.03
C ASN A 181 1.55 7.17 16.12
N THR A 182 2.31 8.00 16.83
CA THR A 182 3.74 7.81 17.09
C THR A 182 4.01 6.86 18.26
N SER A 183 2.98 6.40 18.97
CA SER A 183 3.16 5.73 20.26
C SER A 183 3.87 4.37 20.13
N LYS A 184 4.87 4.18 20.99
CA LYS A 184 5.59 2.91 21.20
C LYS A 184 4.68 1.76 21.68
N ASN A 185 3.39 2.01 21.93
CA ASN A 185 2.44 1.07 22.49
C ASN A 185 1.24 0.94 21.56
N TYR A 186 1.36 0.05 20.57
CA TYR A 186 0.21 -0.48 19.83
C TYR A 186 -0.36 -1.65 20.63
N THR A 187 -1.59 -1.59 21.11
CA THR A 187 -2.33 -2.79 21.54
C THR A 187 -3.25 -3.20 20.39
N PRO A 188 -3.34 -4.51 20.06
CA PRO A 188 -4.21 -5.01 18.99
C PRO A 188 -5.64 -4.54 19.13
#